data_AF-A0A6C0L050-F1
#
_entry.id   AF-A0A6C0L050-F1
#
_cell.length_a   1.000
_cell.length_b   1.000
_cell.length_c   1.000
_cell.angle_alpha   90.00
_cell.angle_beta   90.00
_cell.angle_gamma   90.00
#
_symmetry.space_group_name_H-M   'P 1'
#
loop_
_entity.id
_entity.type
_entity.pdbx_description
1 polymer ?
#
loop_
_entity_poly.entity_id
_entity_poly.type
_entity_poly.pdbx_seq_one_letter_code
_entity_poly.pdbx_strand_id
1 'polypeptide(L)'
;MYSCNLCGYETKVRCNYERHLKSTQHLKKIEETKCSNENQSVISDDIESRFKSMKGEIDELQRILIENQNNMLHKDKTIELLEKRIGILENSVEHKKQAVYRSDGNMTVNNISQNLNIVVKCFGNEDIKHLRDDVKREILNSPNMALRTLLKEIHFNTQKPEFQNIKWTNIQNPIIKTLRSDGWALDDRDEALDELCIKLVNFIEDIRDELGDDDCIFKNKSRIEKIDELVNILTDSDTNMTHECKKRQKQEKRALGRYLYELTRKQKKISD
;
A
#
# COMPACT_ATOMS: atom_id res chain seq x y z
N MET A 1 -60.42 -53.44 -9.64
CA MET A 1 -61.56 -52.72 -10.27
C MET A 1 -60.98 -51.56 -11.03
N TYR A 2 -61.38 -51.35 -12.28
CA TYR A 2 -60.85 -50.32 -13.17
C TYR A 2 -61.89 -49.21 -13.32
N SER A 3 -61.51 -47.97 -13.04
CA SER A 3 -62.41 -46.81 -13.11
C SER A 3 -61.78 -45.66 -13.88
N CYS A 4 -62.61 -44.92 -14.62
CA CYS A 4 -62.22 -43.70 -15.33
C CYS A 4 -62.93 -42.50 -14.69
N ASN A 5 -62.18 -41.63 -14.03
CA ASN A 5 -62.73 -40.45 -13.37
C ASN A 5 -63.31 -39.41 -14.34
N LEU A 6 -62.76 -39.31 -15.56
CA LEU A 6 -63.25 -38.38 -16.59
C LEU A 6 -64.65 -38.78 -17.11
N CYS A 7 -64.94 -40.07 -17.13
CA CYS A 7 -66.18 -40.60 -17.70
C CYS A 7 -67.16 -41.15 -16.67
N GLY A 8 -66.72 -41.35 -15.41
CA GLY A 8 -67.47 -42.10 -14.40
C GLY A 8 -67.64 -43.59 -14.74
N TYR A 9 -66.81 -44.13 -15.64
CA TYR A 9 -66.93 -45.52 -16.11
C TYR A 9 -66.22 -46.47 -15.15
N GLU A 10 -66.86 -47.57 -14.77
CA GLU A 10 -66.26 -48.60 -13.90
C GLU A 10 -66.47 -50.01 -14.46
N THR A 11 -65.45 -50.85 -14.31
CA THR A 11 -65.54 -52.26 -14.67
C THR A 11 -64.59 -53.12 -13.85
N LYS A 12 -64.94 -54.40 -13.67
CA LYS A 12 -64.04 -55.38 -13.03
C LYS A 12 -63.06 -56.01 -14.04
N VAL A 13 -63.29 -55.83 -15.34
CA VAL A 13 -62.56 -56.52 -16.42
C VAL A 13 -61.66 -55.58 -17.20
N ARG A 14 -60.36 -55.90 -17.27
CA ARG A 14 -59.31 -55.04 -17.87
C ARG A 14 -59.54 -54.74 -19.35
N CYS A 15 -59.88 -55.73 -20.17
CA CYS A 15 -60.06 -55.53 -21.60
C CYS A 15 -61.20 -54.55 -21.94
N ASN A 16 -62.25 -54.52 -21.11
CA ASN A 16 -63.34 -53.56 -21.25
C ASN A 16 -62.89 -52.13 -20.90
N TYR A 17 -62.03 -51.98 -19.89
CA TYR A 17 -61.42 -50.69 -19.56
C TYR A 17 -60.50 -50.18 -20.68
N GLU A 18 -59.65 -51.06 -21.23
CA GLU A 18 -58.77 -50.69 -22.34
C GLU A 18 -59.54 -50.32 -23.60
N ARG A 19 -60.66 -51.00 -23.87
CA ARG A 19 -61.58 -50.64 -24.96
C ARG A 19 -62.30 -49.31 -24.68
N HIS A 20 -62.67 -49.04 -23.43
CA HIS A 20 -63.25 -47.76 -23.02
C HIS A 20 -62.31 -46.59 -23.31
N LEU A 21 -61.01 -46.69 -22.97
CA LEU A 21 -60.01 -45.64 -23.22
C LEU A 21 -59.85 -45.31 -24.71
N LYS A 22 -60.14 -46.27 -25.60
CA LYS A 22 -60.09 -46.11 -27.07
C LYS A 22 -61.44 -45.75 -27.67
N SER A 23 -62.50 -45.65 -26.86
CA SER A 23 -63.83 -45.33 -27.35
C SER A 23 -63.91 -43.88 -27.80
N THR A 24 -64.67 -43.64 -28.86
CA THR A 24 -64.93 -42.30 -29.39
C THR A 24 -65.53 -41.36 -28.34
N GLN A 25 -66.32 -41.89 -27.41
CA GLN A 25 -66.93 -41.13 -26.33
C GLN A 25 -65.93 -40.68 -25.27
N HIS A 26 -64.92 -41.51 -24.94
CA HIS A 26 -63.84 -41.12 -24.04
C HIS A 26 -62.93 -40.06 -24.69
N LEU A 27 -62.59 -40.26 -25.98
CA LEU A 27 -61.78 -39.31 -26.74
C LEU A 27 -62.46 -37.94 -26.91
N LYS A 28 -63.77 -37.91 -27.18
CA LYS A 28 -64.55 -36.65 -27.22
C LYS A 28 -64.53 -35.92 -25.89
N LYS A 29 -64.71 -36.62 -24.76
CA LYS A 29 -64.60 -36.00 -23.44
C LYS A 29 -63.22 -35.43 -23.16
N ILE A 30 -62.15 -36.09 -23.63
CA ILE A 30 -60.77 -35.56 -23.55
C ILE A 30 -60.66 -34.26 -24.36
N GLU A 31 -61.18 -34.22 -25.58
CA GLU A 31 -61.17 -33.02 -26.43
C GLU A 31 -61.99 -31.86 -25.82
N GLU A 32 -63.18 -32.15 -25.28
CA GLU A 32 -64.01 -31.18 -24.57
C GLU A 32 -63.30 -30.60 -23.34
N THR A 33 -62.56 -31.42 -22.57
CA THR A 33 -61.72 -30.91 -21.46
C THR A 33 -60.52 -30.10 -21.92
N LYS A 34 -59.96 -30.36 -23.12
CA LYS A 34 -58.84 -29.56 -23.66
C LYS A 34 -59.27 -28.15 -24.06
N CYS A 35 -60.48 -27.98 -24.57
CA CYS A 35 -61.02 -26.66 -24.96
C CYS A 35 -61.35 -25.73 -23.78
N SER A 36 -61.37 -26.23 -22.54
CA SER A 36 -61.58 -25.40 -21.34
C SER A 36 -60.29 -24.74 -20.81
N ASN A 37 -59.12 -25.08 -21.37
CA ASN A 37 -57.81 -24.58 -20.93
C ASN A 37 -57.29 -23.37 -21.71
N GLU A 38 -58.07 -22.78 -22.63
CA GLU A 38 -57.65 -21.59 -23.37
C GLU A 38 -57.62 -20.30 -22.52
N ASN A 39 -58.21 -20.32 -21.31
CA ASN A 39 -58.05 -19.24 -20.33
C ASN A 39 -56.71 -19.29 -19.56
N GLN A 40 -55.82 -20.23 -19.87
CA GLN A 40 -54.50 -20.34 -19.22
C GLN A 40 -53.39 -19.56 -19.96
N SER A 41 -53.63 -19.05 -21.18
CA SER A 41 -52.64 -18.25 -21.92
C SER A 41 -52.52 -16.80 -21.43
N VAL A 42 -53.63 -16.15 -21.07
CA VAL A 42 -53.65 -14.75 -20.60
C VAL A 42 -53.03 -14.60 -19.20
N ILE A 43 -53.11 -15.64 -18.37
CA ILE A 43 -52.48 -15.66 -17.05
C ILE A 43 -50.96 -15.90 -17.17
N SER A 44 -50.49 -16.50 -18.28
CA SER A 44 -49.08 -16.81 -18.50
C SER A 44 -48.25 -15.58 -18.85
N ASP A 45 -48.71 -14.72 -19.76
CA ASP A 45 -47.92 -13.55 -20.20
C ASP A 45 -47.80 -12.47 -19.12
N ASP A 46 -48.86 -12.28 -18.31
CA ASP A 46 -48.85 -11.35 -17.18
C ASP A 46 -47.89 -11.84 -16.07
N ILE A 47 -47.89 -13.15 -15.81
CA ILE A 47 -46.94 -13.79 -14.89
C ILE A 47 -45.50 -13.70 -15.42
N GLU A 48 -45.27 -13.97 -16.70
CA GLU A 48 -43.95 -13.89 -17.35
C GLU A 48 -43.39 -12.45 -17.29
N SER A 49 -44.24 -11.46 -17.56
CA SER A 49 -43.86 -10.05 -17.48
C SER A 49 -43.48 -9.64 -16.04
N ARG A 50 -44.23 -10.12 -15.04
CA ARG A 50 -43.93 -9.93 -13.62
C ARG A 50 -42.65 -10.62 -13.21
N PHE A 51 -42.40 -11.85 -13.66
CA PHE A 51 -41.14 -12.55 -13.41
C PHE A 51 -39.94 -11.81 -14.01
N LYS A 52 -40.09 -11.26 -15.21
CA LYS A 52 -39.04 -10.47 -15.87
C LYS A 52 -38.76 -9.16 -15.12
N SER A 53 -39.81 -8.47 -14.67
CA SER A 53 -39.68 -7.27 -13.82
C SER A 53 -38.97 -7.60 -12.50
N MET A 54 -39.44 -8.63 -11.80
CA MET A 54 -38.88 -9.06 -10.52
C MET A 54 -37.43 -9.52 -10.64
N LYS A 55 -37.07 -10.18 -11.75
CA LYS A 55 -35.67 -10.53 -12.04
C LYS A 55 -34.79 -9.30 -12.25
N GLY A 56 -35.30 -8.28 -12.95
CA GLY A 56 -34.60 -7.00 -13.11
C GLY A 56 -34.36 -6.28 -11.78
N GLU A 57 -35.35 -6.30 -10.88
CA GLU A 57 -35.22 -5.76 -9.52
C GLU A 57 -34.18 -6.55 -8.71
N ILE A 58 -34.16 -7.89 -8.82
CA ILE A 58 -33.16 -8.73 -8.15
C ILE A 58 -31.75 -8.41 -8.67
N ASP A 59 -31.56 -8.28 -9.98
CA ASP A 59 -30.26 -7.96 -10.58
C ASP A 59 -29.76 -6.58 -10.12
N GLU A 60 -30.66 -5.60 -9.98
CA GLU A 60 -30.34 -4.27 -9.44
C GLU A 60 -29.95 -4.33 -7.96
N LEU A 61 -30.71 -5.06 -7.14
CA LEU A 61 -30.37 -5.28 -5.73
C LEU A 61 -29.00 -5.96 -5.56
N GLN A 62 -28.67 -6.90 -6.43
CA GLN A 62 -27.35 -7.55 -6.43
C GLN A 62 -26.22 -6.57 -6.77
N ARG A 63 -26.43 -5.68 -7.76
CA ARG A 63 -25.45 -4.61 -8.08
C ARG A 63 -25.21 -3.69 -6.88
N ILE A 64 -26.28 -3.22 -6.24
CA ILE A 64 -26.21 -2.35 -5.06
C ILE A 64 -25.50 -3.06 -3.90
N LEU A 65 -25.75 -4.36 -3.70
CA LEU A 65 -25.11 -5.14 -2.64
C LEU A 65 -23.58 -5.21 -2.84
N ILE A 66 -23.12 -5.49 -4.06
CA ILE A 66 -21.69 -5.57 -4.39
C ILE A 66 -21.03 -4.19 -4.21
N GLU A 67 -21.68 -3.12 -4.65
CA GLU A 67 -21.18 -1.76 -4.47
C GLU A 67 -21.06 -1.39 -2.98
N ASN A 68 -22.09 -1.72 -2.19
CA ASN A 68 -22.06 -1.50 -0.74
C ASN A 68 -20.96 -2.30 -0.05
N GLN A 69 -20.71 -3.55 -0.46
CA GLN A 69 -19.62 -4.37 0.06
C GLN A 69 -18.24 -3.76 -0.25
N ASN A 70 -18.04 -3.26 -1.47
CA ASN A 70 -16.79 -2.58 -1.85
C ASN A 70 -16.59 -1.28 -1.07
N ASN A 71 -17.66 -0.50 -0.89
CA ASN A 71 -17.64 0.72 -0.08
C ASN A 71 -17.34 0.42 1.39
N MET A 72 -17.89 -0.66 1.94
CA MET A 72 -17.54 -1.13 3.28
C MET A 72 -16.07 -1.52 3.39
N LEU A 73 -15.54 -2.29 2.45
CA LEU A 73 -14.12 -2.67 2.44
C LEU A 73 -13.17 -1.45 2.38
N HIS A 74 -13.55 -0.41 1.63
CA HIS A 74 -12.79 0.84 1.60
C HIS A 74 -12.87 1.58 2.95
N LYS A 75 -14.05 1.64 3.56
CA LYS A 75 -14.24 2.24 4.89
C LYS A 75 -13.43 1.51 5.95
N ASP A 76 -13.40 0.18 5.94
CA ASP A 76 -12.62 -0.63 6.88
C ASP A 76 -11.12 -0.34 6.79
N LYS A 77 -10.57 -0.23 5.58
CA LYS A 77 -9.17 0.18 5.36
C LYS A 77 -8.89 1.60 5.87
N THR A 78 -9.86 2.50 5.71
CA THR A 78 -9.73 3.88 6.19
C THR A 78 -9.75 3.92 7.72
N ILE A 79 -10.63 3.13 8.35
CA ILE A 79 -10.69 2.97 9.81
C ILE A 79 -9.36 2.43 10.34
N GLU A 80 -8.80 1.39 9.72
CA GLU A 80 -7.51 0.82 10.12
C GLU A 80 -6.37 1.86 10.08
N LEU A 81 -6.35 2.74 9.07
CA LEU A 81 -5.38 3.85 8.99
C LEU A 81 -5.60 4.91 10.06
N LEU A 82 -6.86 5.27 10.34
CA LEU A 82 -7.21 6.23 11.38
C LEU A 82 -6.86 5.71 12.78
N GLU A 83 -7.13 4.44 13.07
CA GLU A 83 -6.75 3.78 14.32
C GLU A 83 -5.24 3.79 14.54
N LYS A 84 -4.45 3.48 13.51
CA LYS A 84 -2.98 3.60 13.56
C LYS A 84 -2.56 5.04 13.86
N ARG A 85 -3.18 6.03 13.23
CA ARG A 85 -2.88 7.45 13.45
C ARG A 85 -3.25 7.92 14.85
N ILE A 86 -4.38 7.47 15.39
CA ILE A 86 -4.79 7.73 16.78
C ILE A 86 -3.76 7.15 17.74
N GLY A 87 -3.32 5.90 17.56
CA GLY A 87 -2.29 5.31 18.41
C GLY A 87 -0.97 6.08 18.40
N ILE A 88 -0.58 6.68 17.26
CA ILE A 88 0.60 7.56 17.17
C ILE A 88 0.39 8.86 17.97
N LEU A 89 -0.78 9.47 17.83
CA LEU A 89 -1.12 10.71 18.53
C LEU A 89 -1.20 10.50 20.05
N GLU A 90 -1.81 9.42 20.50
CA GLU A 90 -1.91 9.04 21.92
C GLU A 90 -0.52 8.86 22.53
N ASN A 91 0.37 8.11 21.87
CA ASN A 91 1.76 7.95 22.31
C ASN A 91 2.51 9.30 22.36
N SER A 92 2.27 10.19 21.40
CA SER A 92 2.89 11.53 21.37
C SER A 92 2.41 12.41 22.51
N VAL A 93 1.13 12.32 22.88
CA VAL A 93 0.56 13.04 24.03
C VAL A 93 1.11 12.48 25.35
N GLU A 94 1.24 11.15 25.48
CA GLU A 94 1.82 10.48 26.66
C GLU A 94 3.26 10.96 26.92
N HIS A 95 4.08 11.02 25.86
CA HIS A 95 5.46 11.51 25.95
C HIS A 95 5.53 13.00 26.32
N LYS A 96 4.63 13.84 25.80
CA LYS A 96 4.53 15.26 26.19
C LYS A 96 4.12 15.43 27.65
N LYS A 97 3.20 14.59 28.18
CA LYS A 97 2.84 14.60 29.61
C LYS A 97 4.04 14.26 30.50
N GLN A 98 4.81 13.23 30.16
CA GLN A 98 6.00 12.84 30.97
C GLN A 98 7.12 13.89 30.97
N ALA A 99 7.25 14.70 29.92
CA ALA A 99 8.22 15.80 29.87
C ALA A 99 7.85 16.95 30.82
N VAL A 100 6.56 17.19 31.06
CA VAL A 100 6.07 18.25 31.96
C VAL A 100 6.25 17.86 33.44
N TYR A 101 6.17 16.57 33.80
CA TYR A 101 6.35 16.11 35.18
C TYR A 101 7.81 16.13 35.70
N ARG A 102 8.81 16.36 34.83
CA ARG A 102 10.23 16.37 35.24
C ARG A 102 10.79 17.76 35.59
N SER A 103 9.98 18.82 35.64
CA SER A 103 10.49 20.18 35.89
C SER A 103 10.61 20.61 37.36
N ASP A 104 10.18 19.82 38.34
CA ASP A 104 10.24 20.21 39.76
C ASP A 104 11.06 19.23 40.63
N GLY A 105 12.35 19.10 40.32
CA GLY A 105 13.27 18.31 41.14
C GLY A 105 14.71 18.77 40.96
N ASN A 106 15.19 19.60 41.89
CA ASN A 106 16.60 19.96 42.00
C ASN A 106 17.47 18.69 42.04
N MET A 107 18.29 18.51 41.02
CA MET A 107 19.36 17.51 41.04
C MET A 107 20.67 18.20 40.65
N THR A 108 21.49 18.48 41.65
CA THR A 108 22.86 18.97 41.48
C THR A 108 23.69 17.81 40.94
N VAL A 109 24.05 17.86 39.66
CA VAL A 109 25.01 16.91 39.06
C VAL A 109 26.29 17.67 38.80
N ASN A 110 27.28 17.47 39.68
CA ASN A 110 28.66 17.87 39.45
C ASN A 110 29.27 16.94 38.39
N ASN A 111 29.06 17.26 37.12
CA ASN A 111 29.94 16.79 36.06
C ASN A 111 30.53 18.04 35.41
N ILE A 112 31.87 18.08 35.32
CA ILE A 112 32.60 19.09 34.56
C ILE A 112 32.16 18.92 33.10
N SER A 113 31.13 19.67 32.70
CA SER A 113 30.66 19.70 31.32
C SER A 113 31.64 20.57 30.53
N GLN A 114 32.51 19.93 29.77
CA GLN A 114 32.98 20.57 28.55
C GLN A 114 31.71 20.92 27.76
N ASN A 115 31.36 22.20 27.72
CA ASN A 115 30.23 22.72 26.96
C ASN A 115 30.56 22.61 25.47
N LEU A 116 30.53 21.39 24.92
CA LEU A 116 30.40 21.18 23.49
C LEU A 116 28.97 21.53 23.13
N ASN A 117 28.76 22.78 22.71
CA ASN A 117 27.49 23.24 22.18
C ASN A 117 27.29 22.60 20.78
N ILE A 118 26.92 21.32 20.73
CA ILE A 118 26.62 20.62 19.49
C ILE A 118 25.21 21.04 19.07
N VAL A 119 25.13 21.97 18.11
CA VAL A 119 23.87 22.37 17.49
C VAL A 119 23.47 21.27 16.50
N VAL A 120 22.55 20.41 16.91
CA VAL A 120 22.04 19.32 16.07
C VAL A 120 21.24 19.90 14.89
N LYS A 121 21.48 19.36 13.70
CA LYS A 121 20.85 19.78 12.45
C LYS A 121 19.62 18.93 12.15
N CYS A 122 18.51 19.58 11.84
CA CYS A 122 17.29 18.90 11.43
C CYS A 122 17.49 18.11 10.13
N PHE A 123 16.70 17.05 9.99
CA PHE A 123 16.57 16.31 8.74
C PHE A 123 16.16 17.26 7.61
N GLY A 124 16.88 17.17 6.48
CA GLY A 124 16.69 18.06 5.34
C GLY A 124 17.63 19.28 5.33
N ASN A 125 18.40 19.53 6.40
CA ASN A 125 19.36 20.64 6.51
C ASN A 125 20.83 20.19 6.54
N GLU A 126 21.12 18.98 6.06
CA GLU A 126 22.47 18.45 5.83
C GLU A 126 23.16 19.12 4.64
N ASP A 127 24.49 19.06 4.64
CA ASP A 127 25.37 19.45 3.54
C ASP A 127 26.52 18.42 3.35
N ILE A 128 27.32 18.60 2.31
CA ILE A 128 28.45 17.70 1.94
C ILE A 128 29.82 18.31 2.18
N LYS A 129 29.92 19.48 2.83
CA LYS A 129 31.17 20.24 2.91
C LYS A 129 32.25 19.54 3.74
N HIS A 130 31.85 18.67 4.65
CA HIS A 130 32.76 17.86 5.46
C HIS A 130 33.31 16.64 4.73
N LEU A 131 32.78 16.28 3.56
CA LEU A 131 33.27 15.14 2.80
C LEU A 131 34.64 15.47 2.19
N ARG A 132 35.59 14.56 2.38
CA ARG A 132 36.90 14.66 1.75
C ARG A 132 36.83 14.25 0.28
N ASP A 133 37.74 14.79 -0.53
CA ASP A 133 37.74 14.54 -1.98
C ASP A 133 37.97 13.07 -2.35
N ASP A 134 38.68 12.29 -1.52
CA ASP A 134 38.81 10.84 -1.72
C ASP A 134 37.47 10.12 -1.61
N VAL A 135 36.63 10.51 -0.65
CA VAL A 135 35.28 9.97 -0.46
C VAL A 135 34.36 10.42 -1.60
N LYS A 136 34.43 11.69 -2.00
CA LYS A 136 33.68 12.21 -3.16
C LYS A 136 34.01 11.44 -4.44
N ARG A 137 35.30 11.21 -4.72
CA ARG A 137 35.73 10.36 -5.84
C ARG A 137 35.24 8.92 -5.71
N GLU A 138 35.22 8.35 -4.51
CA GLU A 138 34.69 7.00 -4.29
C GLU A 138 33.20 6.91 -4.64
N ILE A 139 32.40 7.91 -4.25
CA ILE A 139 30.96 8.01 -4.53
C ILE A 139 30.71 8.02 -6.05
N LEU A 140 31.36 8.94 -6.77
CA LEU A 140 31.22 9.05 -8.24
C LEU A 140 31.69 7.77 -8.95
N ASN A 141 32.74 7.14 -8.42
CA ASN A 141 33.26 5.89 -8.98
C ASN A 141 32.52 4.65 -8.52
N SER A 142 31.51 4.73 -7.65
CA SER A 142 30.79 3.56 -7.13
C SER A 142 29.28 3.74 -7.23
N PRO A 143 28.70 3.83 -8.45
CA PRO A 143 27.28 4.18 -8.64
C PRO A 143 26.32 3.35 -7.79
N ASN A 144 26.48 2.02 -7.79
CA ASN A 144 25.62 1.10 -7.03
C ASN A 144 25.68 1.30 -5.51
N MET A 145 26.78 1.89 -5.00
CA MET A 145 27.00 2.16 -3.57
C MET A 145 26.87 3.64 -3.22
N ALA A 146 26.74 4.54 -4.20
CA ALA A 146 26.81 5.99 -4.02
C ALA A 146 25.87 6.48 -2.92
N LEU A 147 24.57 6.12 -3.01
CA LEU A 147 23.57 6.50 -2.00
C LEU A 147 23.86 5.92 -0.62
N ARG A 148 24.41 4.70 -0.55
CA ARG A 148 24.76 4.06 0.72
C ARG A 148 25.93 4.77 1.37
N THR A 149 26.97 5.07 0.60
CA THR A 149 28.15 5.80 1.07
C THR A 149 27.74 7.18 1.55
N LEU A 150 26.95 7.93 0.78
CA LEU A 150 26.43 9.24 1.19
C LEU A 150 25.58 9.16 2.45
N LEU A 151 24.60 8.25 2.52
CA LEU A 151 23.78 8.06 3.71
C LEU A 151 24.62 7.84 4.96
N LYS A 152 25.64 6.98 4.86
CA LYS A 152 26.53 6.66 5.97
C LYS A 152 27.39 7.86 6.39
N GLU A 153 28.02 8.55 5.44
CA GLU A 153 28.95 9.64 5.71
C GLU A 153 28.25 10.95 6.14
N ILE A 154 26.97 11.10 5.83
CA ILE A 154 26.16 12.26 6.22
C ILE A 154 25.42 11.98 7.53
N HIS A 155 24.60 10.92 7.59
CA HIS A 155 23.68 10.71 8.71
C HIS A 155 24.21 9.78 9.81
N PHE A 156 25.28 9.02 9.54
CA PHE A 156 25.82 8.01 10.48
C PHE A 156 27.31 8.18 10.75
N ASN A 157 27.86 9.38 10.48
CA ASN A 157 29.23 9.70 10.78
C ASN A 157 29.39 9.95 12.28
N THR A 158 30.27 9.18 12.92
CA THR A 158 30.53 9.27 14.37
C THR A 158 31.30 10.53 14.75
N GLN A 159 32.05 11.12 13.81
CA GLN A 159 32.77 12.38 14.00
C GLN A 159 31.88 13.61 13.82
N LYS A 160 30.67 13.41 13.27
CA LYS A 160 29.70 14.45 12.95
C LYS A 160 28.32 14.11 13.52
N PRO A 161 28.20 14.02 14.86
CA PRO A 161 26.94 13.65 15.51
C PRO A 161 25.80 14.65 15.25
N GLU A 162 26.11 15.88 14.84
CA GLU A 162 25.11 16.92 14.53
C GLU A 162 24.15 16.54 13.40
N PHE A 163 24.54 15.63 12.49
CA PHE A 163 23.71 15.20 11.35
C PHE A 163 23.03 13.84 11.57
N GLN A 164 23.10 13.28 12.78
CA GLN A 164 22.44 12.01 13.12
C GLN A 164 20.94 12.19 13.38
N ASN A 165 20.22 12.53 12.31
CA ASN A 165 18.87 13.10 12.34
C ASN A 165 17.79 12.22 11.68
N ILE A 166 18.11 10.98 11.31
CA ILE A 166 17.15 10.00 10.77
C ILE A 166 17.41 8.61 11.34
N LYS A 167 16.34 7.89 11.73
CA LYS A 167 16.42 6.55 12.34
C LYS A 167 15.23 5.69 11.95
N TRP A 168 15.49 4.46 11.53
CA TRP A 168 14.45 3.45 11.34
C TRP A 168 14.70 2.27 12.28
N THR A 169 13.88 2.16 13.33
CA THR A 169 14.13 1.18 14.43
C THR A 169 13.39 -0.14 14.25
N ASN A 170 12.35 -0.17 13.44
CA ASN A 170 11.60 -1.40 13.13
C ASN A 170 11.25 -1.40 11.64
N ILE A 171 11.88 -2.31 10.89
CA ILE A 171 11.73 -2.42 9.43
C ILE A 171 10.30 -2.77 8.98
N GLN A 172 9.47 -3.35 9.86
CA GLN A 172 8.08 -3.67 9.56
C GLN A 172 7.16 -2.46 9.74
N ASN A 173 7.58 -1.46 10.52
CA ASN A 173 6.76 -0.30 10.80
C ASN A 173 6.82 0.68 9.60
N PRO A 174 5.67 1.14 9.05
CA PRO A 174 5.63 2.19 8.04
C PRO A 174 6.00 3.58 8.58
N ILE A 175 6.67 3.66 9.73
CA ILE A 175 7.03 4.91 10.40
C ILE A 175 8.53 4.97 10.57
N ILE A 176 9.10 6.13 10.26
CA ILE A 176 10.50 6.46 10.49
C ILE A 176 10.62 7.67 11.42
N LYS A 177 11.73 7.77 12.16
CA LYS A 177 12.02 8.93 13.01
C LYS A 177 12.93 9.89 12.28
N THR A 178 12.51 11.15 12.15
CA THR A 178 13.31 12.24 11.61
C THR A 178 13.42 13.33 12.67
N LEU A 179 14.53 14.06 12.71
CA LEU A 179 14.69 15.18 13.64
C LEU A 179 14.21 16.47 12.96
N ARG A 180 13.21 17.12 13.55
CA ARG A 180 12.68 18.43 13.14
C ARG A 180 13.08 19.48 14.19
N SER A 181 12.62 20.72 14.02
CA SER A 181 13.01 21.83 14.91
C SER A 181 12.49 21.70 16.34
N ASP A 182 11.38 20.98 16.52
CA ASP A 182 10.72 20.72 17.81
C ASP A 182 11.10 19.35 18.42
N GLY A 183 12.01 18.60 17.77
CA GLY A 183 12.51 17.32 18.25
C GLY A 183 12.30 16.17 17.25
N TRP A 184 12.24 14.94 17.75
CA TRP A 184 12.03 13.76 16.91
C TRP A 184 10.57 13.64 16.48
N ALA A 185 10.31 13.74 15.18
CA ALA A 185 9.03 13.50 14.55
C ALA A 185 8.89 12.04 14.10
N LEU A 186 7.65 11.59 13.94
CA LEU A 186 7.28 10.29 13.39
C LEU A 186 6.67 10.52 12.01
N ASP A 187 7.44 10.22 10.97
CA ASP A 187 7.06 10.46 9.58
C ASP A 187 6.68 9.15 8.88
N ASP A 188 5.88 9.25 7.82
CA ASP A 188 5.64 8.12 6.92
C ASP A 188 6.95 7.65 6.31
N ARG A 189 7.17 6.33 6.33
CA ARG A 189 8.40 5.72 5.86
C ARG A 189 8.65 6.01 4.38
N ASP A 190 7.65 5.84 3.54
CA ASP A 190 7.85 5.92 2.10
C ASP A 190 8.10 7.38 1.69
N GLU A 191 7.36 8.33 2.26
CA GLU A 191 7.58 9.77 2.03
C GLU A 191 8.98 10.23 2.48
N ALA A 192 9.41 9.85 3.69
CA ALA A 192 10.72 10.24 4.20
C ALA A 192 11.87 9.55 3.45
N LEU A 193 11.69 8.32 2.97
CA LEU A 193 12.68 7.67 2.10
C LEU A 193 12.77 8.34 0.73
N ASP A 194 11.65 8.85 0.20
CA ASP A 194 11.64 9.60 -1.05
C ASP A 194 12.35 10.95 -0.89
N GLU A 195 12.08 11.69 0.18
CA GLU A 195 12.80 12.93 0.53
C GLU A 195 14.31 12.68 0.69
N LEU A 196 14.68 11.62 1.42
CA LEU A 196 16.08 11.21 1.58
C LEU A 196 16.72 10.87 0.24
N CYS A 197 16.07 10.06 -0.59
CA CYS A 197 16.58 9.66 -1.90
C CYS A 197 16.89 10.86 -2.79
N ILE A 198 15.92 11.77 -2.94
CA ILE A 198 16.08 12.99 -3.74
C ILE A 198 17.26 13.79 -3.22
N LYS A 199 17.34 13.99 -1.89
CA LYS A 199 18.43 14.76 -1.29
C LYS A 199 19.81 14.14 -1.53
N LEU A 200 19.94 12.82 -1.38
CA LEU A 200 21.22 12.15 -1.64
C LEU A 200 21.60 12.18 -3.12
N VAL A 201 20.63 12.15 -4.04
CA VAL A 201 20.90 12.29 -5.48
C VAL A 201 21.36 13.70 -5.82
N ASN A 202 20.72 14.73 -5.26
CA ASN A 202 21.18 16.12 -5.45
C ASN A 202 22.62 16.29 -4.96
N PHE A 203 23.00 15.64 -3.85
CA PHE A 203 24.40 15.65 -3.40
C PHE A 203 25.38 14.97 -4.37
N ILE A 204 24.95 14.00 -5.17
CA ILE A 204 25.80 13.43 -6.22
C ILE A 204 26.04 14.48 -7.31
N GLU A 205 25.00 15.22 -7.68
CA GLU A 205 25.11 16.33 -8.65
C GLU A 205 26.01 17.45 -8.11
N ASP A 206 25.83 17.86 -6.86
CA ASP A 206 26.69 18.86 -6.21
C ASP A 206 28.16 18.40 -6.19
N ILE A 207 28.44 17.13 -5.89
CA ILE A 207 29.80 16.57 -5.93
C ILE A 207 30.38 16.60 -7.35
N ARG A 208 29.55 16.32 -8.36
CA ARG A 208 29.94 16.35 -9.76
C ARG A 208 30.30 17.78 -10.19
N ASP A 209 29.50 18.76 -9.77
CA ASP A 209 29.75 20.18 -10.04
C ASP A 209 31.03 20.67 -9.33
N GLU A 210 31.32 20.18 -8.11
CA GLU A 210 32.53 20.53 -7.36
C GLU A 210 33.83 19.92 -7.93
N LEU A 211 33.79 18.66 -8.39
CA LEU A 211 34.99 17.94 -8.86
C LEU A 211 35.18 18.01 -10.38
N GLY A 212 34.12 18.25 -11.14
CA GLY A 212 34.09 18.15 -12.60
C GLY A 212 33.96 16.71 -13.12
N ASP A 213 33.74 16.61 -14.43
CA ASP A 213 33.52 15.35 -15.16
C ASP A 213 34.76 14.85 -15.93
N ASP A 214 35.94 15.37 -15.60
CA ASP A 214 37.16 15.07 -16.32
C ASP A 214 37.58 13.59 -16.12
N ASP A 215 38.29 13.05 -17.11
CA ASP A 215 38.82 11.67 -17.13
C ASP A 215 39.71 11.33 -15.91
N CYS A 216 40.16 12.34 -15.17
CA CYS A 216 40.94 12.18 -13.93
C CYS A 216 40.07 11.85 -12.69
N ILE A 217 38.78 12.18 -12.72
CA ILE A 217 37.83 11.97 -11.62
C ILE A 217 37.15 10.61 -11.75
N PHE A 218 36.68 10.28 -12.96
CA PHE A 218 36.06 9.00 -13.24
C PHE A 218 37.07 7.99 -13.76
N LYS A 219 37.09 6.79 -13.18
CA LYS A 219 37.95 5.69 -13.61
C LYS A 219 37.69 5.24 -15.04
N ASN A 220 36.47 5.46 -15.55
CA ASN A 220 36.10 5.27 -16.95
C ASN A 220 34.70 5.84 -17.24
N LYS A 221 34.42 6.06 -18.52
CA LYS A 221 33.14 6.54 -19.04
C LYS A 221 31.92 5.73 -18.58
N SER A 222 32.04 4.41 -18.43
CA SER A 222 30.90 3.57 -17.98
C SER A 222 30.44 3.87 -16.56
N ARG A 223 31.29 4.50 -15.72
CA ARG A 223 30.89 4.96 -14.38
C ARG A 223 30.05 6.22 -14.45
N ILE A 224 30.40 7.14 -15.36
CA ILE A 224 29.63 8.37 -15.63
C ILE A 224 28.22 7.99 -16.05
N GLU A 225 28.10 7.15 -17.08
CA GLU A 225 26.82 6.69 -17.62
C GLU A 225 25.92 6.03 -16.55
N LYS A 226 26.53 5.30 -15.60
CA LYS A 226 25.79 4.66 -14.50
C LYS A 226 25.37 5.63 -13.41
N ILE A 227 26.13 6.69 -13.17
CA ILE A 227 25.70 7.78 -12.28
C ILE A 227 24.54 8.52 -12.91
N ASP A 228 24.63 8.87 -14.20
CA ASP A 228 23.55 9.54 -14.91
C ASP A 228 22.27 8.69 -14.91
N GLU A 229 22.40 7.39 -15.15
CA GLU A 229 21.29 6.46 -15.07
C GLU A 229 20.66 6.43 -13.66
N LEU A 230 21.48 6.41 -12.61
CA LEU A 230 21.02 6.42 -11.23
C LEU A 230 20.25 7.72 -10.90
N VAL A 231 20.81 8.87 -11.28
CA VAL A 231 20.21 10.19 -11.09
C VAL A 231 18.85 10.22 -11.77
N ASN A 232 18.80 9.94 -13.08
CA ASN A 232 17.57 9.97 -13.87
C ASN A 232 16.48 9.06 -13.29
N ILE A 233 16.82 7.82 -12.93
CA ILE A 233 15.84 6.88 -12.35
C ILE A 233 15.21 7.40 -11.06
N LEU A 234 15.95 8.17 -10.26
CA LEU A 234 15.52 8.64 -8.94
C LEU A 234 14.93 10.05 -8.95
N THR A 235 15.19 10.86 -9.98
CA THR A 235 14.63 12.21 -10.16
C THR A 235 13.40 12.23 -11.07
N ASP A 236 13.24 11.26 -11.97
CA ASP A 236 12.12 11.23 -12.90
C ASP A 236 10.78 11.06 -12.19
N SER A 237 9.83 11.92 -12.55
CA SER A 237 8.44 11.81 -12.09
C SER A 237 7.77 10.54 -12.64
N ASP A 238 7.02 9.83 -11.81
CA ASP A 238 6.33 8.58 -12.11
C ASP A 238 5.46 8.60 -13.39
N THR A 239 5.00 9.76 -13.83
CA THR A 239 4.11 9.90 -15.00
C THR A 239 4.77 9.53 -16.32
N ASN A 240 6.11 9.61 -16.42
CA ASN A 240 6.84 9.41 -17.69
C ASN A 240 7.69 8.12 -17.71
N MET A 241 7.68 7.32 -16.64
CA MET A 241 8.57 6.17 -16.51
C MET A 241 7.95 4.88 -17.06
N THR A 242 8.77 4.07 -17.73
CA THR A 242 8.41 2.69 -18.09
C THR A 242 8.17 1.85 -16.84
N HIS A 243 7.40 0.76 -16.97
CA HIS A 243 7.16 -0.17 -15.86
C HIS A 243 8.47 -0.75 -15.27
N GLU A 244 9.48 -0.96 -16.13
CA GLU A 244 10.79 -1.44 -15.70
C GLU A 244 11.56 -0.38 -14.89
N CYS A 245 11.55 0.88 -15.33
CA CYS A 245 12.16 1.98 -14.58
C CYS A 245 11.50 2.15 -13.20
N LYS A 246 10.16 2.09 -13.11
CA LYS A 246 9.43 2.15 -11.82
C LYS A 246 9.83 1.01 -10.87
N LYS A 247 9.97 -0.20 -11.42
CA LYS A 247 10.40 -1.37 -10.65
C LYS A 247 11.82 -1.17 -10.09
N ARG A 248 12.74 -0.64 -10.91
CA ARG A 248 14.12 -0.36 -10.52
C ARG A 248 14.21 0.75 -9.48
N GLN A 249 13.49 1.86 -9.67
CA GLN A 249 13.41 2.95 -8.70
C GLN A 249 12.94 2.44 -7.33
N LYS A 250 11.87 1.66 -7.30
CA LYS A 250 11.36 1.03 -6.08
C LYS A 250 12.38 0.09 -5.44
N GLN A 251 13.19 -0.62 -6.24
CA GLN A 251 14.24 -1.49 -5.76
C GLN A 251 15.35 -0.68 -5.07
N GLU A 252 15.81 0.42 -5.67
CA GLU A 252 16.82 1.31 -5.09
C GLU A 252 16.35 1.92 -3.76
N LYS A 253 15.14 2.50 -3.73
CA LYS A 253 14.52 3.04 -2.51
C LYS A 253 14.45 2.01 -1.38
N ARG A 254 14.02 0.78 -1.68
CA ARG A 254 13.98 -0.33 -0.72
C ARG A 254 15.38 -0.73 -0.25
N ALA A 255 16.35 -0.75 -1.16
CA ALA A 255 17.71 -1.15 -0.87
C ALA A 255 18.40 -0.12 0.06
N LEU A 256 18.13 1.17 -0.14
CA LEU A 256 18.56 2.26 0.74
C LEU A 256 17.88 2.17 2.11
N GLY A 257 16.56 1.99 2.16
CA GLY A 257 15.82 1.85 3.42
C GLY A 257 16.31 0.69 4.28
N ARG A 258 16.63 -0.48 3.68
CA ARG A 258 17.25 -1.60 4.41
C ARG A 258 18.59 -1.20 5.03
N TYR A 259 19.41 -0.47 4.29
CA TYR A 259 20.71 -0.02 4.78
C TYR A 259 20.59 0.97 5.94
N LEU A 260 19.66 1.91 5.83
CA LEU A 260 19.31 2.85 6.90
C LEU A 260 18.93 2.13 8.19
N TYR A 261 18.09 1.10 8.09
CA TYR A 261 17.72 0.25 9.21
C TYR A 261 18.93 -0.48 9.82
N GLU A 262 19.81 -1.05 8.98
CA GLU A 262 21.03 -1.72 9.44
C GLU A 262 21.97 -0.76 10.20
N LEU A 263 22.18 0.45 9.68
CA LEU A 263 22.99 1.48 10.33
C LEU A 263 22.38 1.91 11.67
N THR A 264 21.06 2.13 11.70
CA THR A 264 20.33 2.46 12.94
C THR A 264 20.54 1.39 14.02
N ARG A 265 20.49 0.11 13.65
CA ARG A 265 20.74 -1.00 14.59
C ARG A 265 22.19 -1.08 15.07
N LYS A 266 23.15 -0.86 14.17
CA LYS A 266 24.58 -0.86 14.53
C LYS A 266 24.89 0.25 15.52
N GLN A 267 24.33 1.44 15.32
CA GLN A 267 24.51 2.57 16.21
C GLN A 267 23.95 2.29 17.61
N LYS A 268 22.77 1.65 17.71
CA LYS A 268 22.19 1.27 19.01
C LYS A 268 23.10 0.34 19.81
N LYS A 269 23.73 -0.65 19.17
CA LYS A 269 24.65 -1.60 19.83
C LYS A 269 25.94 -0.96 20.37
N ILE A 270 26.29 0.24 19.92
CA ILE A 270 27.49 0.97 20.39
C ILE A 270 27.14 1.86 21.59
N SER A 271 25.85 2.16 21.80
CA SER A 271 25.36 3.01 22.89
C SER A 271 24.87 2.24 24.12
N ASP A 272 24.70 0.92 24.00
CA ASP A 272 24.37 -0.02 25.07
C ASP A 272 25.66 -0.70 25.59
#